data_AF-A0A7J6U1F2-F1
#
_entry.id   AF-A0A7J6U1F2-F1
#
_cell.length_a   1.000
_cell.length_b   1.000
_cell.length_c   1.000
_cell.angle_alpha   90.00
_cell.angle_beta   90.00
_cell.angle_gamma   90.00
#
_symmetry.space_group_name_H-M   'P 1'
#
loop_
_entity.id
_entity.type
_entity.pdbx_description
1 polymer ?
#
loop_
_entity_poly.entity_id
_entity_poly.type
_entity_poly.pdbx_seq_one_letter_code
_entity_poly.pdbx_strand_id
1 'polypeptide(L)'
;MFVNFRRLLEQNGGKMPFAAAQIGLGFRNEIAPRAGLLRVREFPMAEIEHFVHPDHKDHPDFHKVADLKLPLFPQHNQLTDGKLRTDLTLRQAVDIGMINNETLGYFMGRTYLFLVKAGVDGQMLRFRQHLKSEMAHYACDCWDVEALISYGWTEIVGIADRSAYDLTAHSKASKVDLKANYKFDHPRDME
;
A
#
# COMPACT_ATOMS: atom_id res chain seq x y z
N MET A 1 13.39 -5.70 4.32
CA MET A 1 12.50 -6.12 5.43
C MET A 1 12.13 -7.62 5.37
N PHE A 2 11.65 -8.16 4.24
CA PHE A 2 11.19 -9.56 4.12
C PHE A 2 12.17 -10.65 4.58
N VAL A 3 13.46 -10.55 4.24
CA VAL A 3 14.47 -11.54 4.67
C VAL A 3 14.66 -11.61 6.20
N ASN A 4 14.28 -10.55 6.91
CA ASN A 4 14.33 -10.47 8.37
C ASN A 4 12.96 -10.74 9.01
N PHE A 5 11.95 -11.18 8.24
CA PHE A 5 10.57 -11.36 8.72
C PHE A 5 10.49 -12.17 10.02
N ARG A 6 11.19 -13.30 10.11
CA ARG A 6 11.20 -14.14 11.31
C ARG A 6 11.63 -13.37 12.57
N ARG A 7 12.71 -12.59 12.47
CA ARG A 7 13.21 -11.80 13.61
C ARG A 7 12.25 -10.68 13.99
N LEU A 8 11.65 -10.03 12.98
CA LEU A 8 10.65 -8.97 13.21
C LEU A 8 9.39 -9.53 13.87
N LEU A 9 8.91 -10.69 13.43
CA LEU A 9 7.79 -11.40 14.02
C LEU A 9 8.10 -11.85 15.46
N GLU A 10 9.29 -12.39 15.70
CA GLU A 10 9.76 -12.75 17.05
C GLU A 10 9.80 -11.52 17.98
N GLN A 11 10.25 -10.36 17.50
CA GLN A 11 10.22 -9.10 18.25
C GLN A 11 8.79 -8.63 18.57
N ASN A 12 7.82 -8.95 17.72
CA ASN A 12 6.40 -8.71 18.00
C ASN A 12 5.74 -9.85 18.81
N GLY A 13 6.53 -10.75 19.42
CA GLY A 13 6.03 -11.86 20.22
C GLY A 13 5.26 -12.92 19.43
N GLY A 14 5.51 -13.05 18.13
CA GLY A 14 4.83 -13.99 17.24
C GLY A 14 3.42 -13.58 16.82
N LYS A 15 3.00 -12.34 17.13
CA LYS A 15 1.63 -11.87 16.87
C LYS A 15 1.54 -11.08 15.57
N MET A 16 0.35 -11.10 14.98
CA MET A 16 -0.05 -10.33 13.80
C MET A 16 -1.32 -9.52 14.15
N PRO A 17 -1.56 -8.37 13.50
CA PRO A 17 -0.70 -7.73 12.51
C PRO A 17 0.53 -7.06 13.15
N PHE A 18 1.55 -6.78 12.33
CA PHE A 18 2.67 -5.91 12.70
C PHE A 18 3.20 -5.19 11.46
N ALA A 19 3.93 -4.09 11.67
CA ALA A 19 4.59 -3.38 10.58
C ALA A 19 6.08 -3.23 10.85
N ALA A 20 6.86 -3.28 9.78
CA ALA A 20 8.26 -2.87 9.77
C ALA A 20 8.44 -1.70 8.80
N ALA A 21 9.35 -0.79 9.11
CA ALA A 21 9.65 0.33 8.23
C ALA A 21 11.16 0.44 8.01
N GLN A 22 11.55 0.92 6.83
CA GLN A 22 12.93 1.21 6.49
C GLN A 22 13.00 2.56 5.79
N ILE A 23 13.96 3.40 6.20
CA ILE A 23 14.33 4.64 5.50
C ILE A 23 15.76 4.48 5.03
N GLY A 24 16.00 4.66 3.74
CA GLY A 24 17.33 4.47 3.16
C GLY A 24 17.40 4.84 1.69
N LEU A 25 18.55 4.61 1.07
CA LEU A 25 18.76 4.90 -0.34
C LEU A 25 18.26 3.74 -1.22
N GLY A 26 17.46 4.08 -2.22
CA GLY A 26 17.09 3.22 -3.34
C GLY A 26 17.94 3.54 -4.56
N PHE A 27 18.29 2.50 -5.32
CA PHE A 27 19.07 2.65 -6.56
C PHE A 27 18.29 2.05 -7.72
N ARG A 28 18.22 2.79 -8.83
CA ARG A 28 17.61 2.32 -10.09
C ARG A 28 18.58 2.63 -11.22
N ASN A 29 18.99 1.64 -12.01
CA ASN A 29 19.89 1.85 -13.15
C ASN A 29 19.11 2.43 -14.35
N GLU A 30 18.61 3.65 -14.16
CA GLU A 30 17.77 4.34 -15.13
C GLU A 30 18.55 4.63 -16.43
N ILE A 31 17.95 4.26 -17.56
CA ILE A 31 18.57 4.36 -18.89
C ILE A 31 18.81 5.83 -19.24
N ALA A 32 17.79 6.66 -19.03
CA ALA A 32 17.84 8.09 -19.32
C ALA A 32 17.28 8.92 -18.14
N PRO A 33 18.13 9.28 -17.15
CA PRO A 33 17.74 10.20 -16.07
C PRO A 33 17.32 11.55 -16.66
N ARG A 34 16.09 11.99 -16.35
CA ARG A 34 15.46 13.22 -16.87
C ARG A 34 14.52 13.81 -15.82
N ALA A 35 14.04 15.03 -16.05
CA ALA A 35 13.08 15.71 -15.17
C ALA A 35 13.57 15.92 -13.72
N GLY A 36 14.87 16.21 -13.57
CA GLY A 36 15.47 16.56 -12.28
C GLY A 36 15.32 15.44 -11.25
N LEU A 37 14.71 15.76 -10.11
CA LEU A 37 14.54 14.83 -8.98
C LEU A 37 13.53 13.70 -9.25
N LEU A 38 12.70 13.82 -10.29
CA LEU A 38 11.64 12.84 -10.56
C LEU A 38 12.18 11.51 -11.10
N ARG A 39 13.33 11.53 -11.78
CA ARG A 39 13.90 10.34 -12.41
C ARG A 39 15.42 10.31 -12.25
N VAL A 40 15.84 9.85 -11.08
CA VAL A 40 17.24 9.75 -10.66
C VAL A 40 17.67 8.31 -10.48
N ARG A 41 18.99 8.08 -10.42
CA ARG A 41 19.57 6.74 -10.21
C ARG A 41 19.71 6.36 -8.74
N GLU A 42 19.66 7.33 -7.85
CA GLU A 42 19.77 7.19 -6.40
C GLU A 42 18.82 8.19 -5.74
N PHE A 43 18.02 7.73 -4.78
CA PHE A 43 17.08 8.58 -4.05
C PHE A 43 16.73 7.97 -2.69
N PRO A 44 16.45 8.81 -1.67
CA PRO A 44 15.94 8.33 -0.40
C PRO A 44 14.50 7.81 -0.58
N MET A 45 14.21 6.67 0.05
CA MET A 45 12.89 6.06 0.13
C MET A 45 12.54 5.78 1.59
N ALA A 46 11.27 5.86 1.90
CA ALA A 46 10.69 5.38 3.15
C ALA A 46 9.63 4.33 2.79
N GLU A 47 9.85 3.10 3.23
CA GLU A 47 8.96 1.97 2.94
C GLU A 47 8.42 1.41 4.24
N ILE A 48 7.13 1.03 4.23
CA ILE A 48 6.46 0.36 5.34
C ILE A 48 5.90 -0.96 4.80
N GLU A 49 6.30 -2.06 5.41
CA GLU A 49 5.71 -3.38 5.18
C GLU A 49 4.77 -3.70 6.34
N HIS A 50 3.46 -3.66 6.07
CA HIS A 50 2.44 -4.02 7.05
C HIS A 50 1.98 -5.47 6.81
N PHE A 51 2.36 -6.36 7.73
CA PHE A 51 2.03 -7.77 7.69
C PHE A 51 0.72 -7.99 8.45
N VAL A 52 -0.29 -8.50 7.74
CA VAL A 52 -1.64 -8.77 8.26
C VAL A 52 -2.12 -10.16 7.82
N HIS A 53 -3.07 -10.74 8.57
CA HIS A 53 -3.68 -12.02 8.20
C HIS A 53 -4.49 -11.85 6.90
N PRO A 54 -4.42 -12.79 5.94
CA PRO A 54 -5.07 -12.63 4.63
C PRO A 54 -6.59 -12.49 4.72
N ASP A 55 -7.22 -13.18 5.68
CA ASP A 55 -8.68 -13.16 5.86
C ASP A 55 -9.17 -12.09 6.87
N HIS A 56 -8.25 -11.40 7.56
CA HIS A 56 -8.58 -10.39 8.58
C HIS A 56 -7.80 -9.10 8.29
N LYS A 57 -8.20 -8.41 7.22
CA LYS A 57 -7.59 -7.15 6.74
C LYS A 57 -8.30 -5.88 7.26
N ASP A 58 -9.08 -6.00 8.32
CA ASP A 58 -9.57 -4.87 9.09
C ASP A 58 -8.39 -4.13 9.76
N HIS A 59 -8.58 -2.83 10.06
CA HIS A 59 -7.54 -2.05 10.74
C HIS A 59 -8.14 -1.35 11.96
N PRO A 60 -7.64 -1.59 13.18
CA PRO A 60 -8.28 -1.11 14.42
C PRO A 60 -8.44 0.41 14.46
N ASP A 61 -7.51 1.12 13.82
CA ASP A 61 -7.49 2.57 13.76
C ASP A 61 -8.12 3.17 12.48
N PHE A 62 -8.79 2.38 11.64
CA PHE A 62 -9.42 2.90 10.42
C PHE A 62 -10.44 4.01 10.71
N HIS A 63 -11.15 3.92 11.84
CA HIS A 63 -12.09 4.93 12.31
C HIS A 63 -11.47 6.35 12.40
N LYS A 64 -10.15 6.47 12.61
CA LYS A 64 -9.46 7.77 12.70
C LYS A 64 -9.38 8.52 11.37
N VAL A 65 -9.53 7.80 10.26
CA VAL A 65 -9.45 8.37 8.89
C VAL A 65 -10.69 8.06 8.05
N ALA A 66 -11.60 7.25 8.56
CA ALA A 66 -12.79 6.75 7.86
C ALA A 66 -13.64 7.86 7.20
N ASP A 67 -13.74 9.03 7.85
CA ASP A 67 -14.56 10.15 7.37
C ASP A 67 -13.86 11.06 6.36
N LEU A 68 -12.56 10.84 6.08
CA LEU A 68 -11.84 11.62 5.07
C LEU A 68 -12.42 11.36 3.67
N LYS A 69 -12.58 12.43 2.90
CA LYS A 69 -12.89 12.36 1.47
C LYS A 69 -11.63 12.60 0.68
N LEU A 70 -11.12 11.54 0.05
CA LEU A 70 -9.94 11.63 -0.79
C LEU A 70 -10.35 11.78 -2.27
N PRO A 71 -9.54 12.47 -3.08
CA PRO A 71 -9.71 12.50 -4.53
C PRO A 71 -9.32 11.14 -5.14
N LEU A 72 -10.27 10.21 -5.22
CA LEU A 72 -10.05 8.87 -5.74
C LEU A 72 -10.20 8.84 -7.27
N PHE A 73 -9.30 8.16 -7.97
CA PHE A 73 -9.36 7.91 -9.41
C PHE A 73 -9.41 6.40 -9.66
N PRO A 74 -10.58 5.76 -9.47
CA PRO A 74 -10.71 4.31 -9.52
C PRO A 74 -10.53 3.77 -10.94
N GLN A 75 -10.27 2.47 -11.04
CA GLN A 75 -9.99 1.79 -12.31
C GLN A 75 -11.08 2.04 -13.36
N HIS A 76 -12.34 1.96 -12.95
CA HIS A 76 -13.48 2.12 -13.85
C HIS A 76 -13.54 3.51 -14.48
N ASN A 77 -13.35 4.57 -13.68
CA ASN A 77 -13.40 5.96 -14.16
C ASN A 77 -12.23 6.29 -15.10
N GLN A 78 -11.05 5.69 -14.89
CA GLN A 78 -9.93 5.81 -15.83
C GLN A 78 -10.26 5.31 -17.23
N LEU A 79 -11.10 4.27 -17.34
CA LEU A 79 -11.48 3.65 -18.61
C LEU A 79 -12.78 4.22 -19.21
N THR A 80 -13.44 5.16 -18.52
CA THR A 80 -14.74 5.69 -18.91
C THR A 80 -14.73 7.22 -19.01
N ASP A 81 -15.12 7.93 -17.96
CA ASP A 81 -15.34 9.38 -17.98
C ASP A 81 -14.13 10.22 -17.55
N GLY A 82 -13.07 9.58 -17.06
CA GLY A 82 -11.86 10.24 -16.57
C GLY A 82 -12.07 11.07 -15.30
N LYS A 83 -13.20 10.92 -14.61
CA LYS A 83 -13.54 11.75 -13.44
C LYS A 83 -13.01 11.18 -12.14
N LEU A 84 -12.64 12.08 -11.24
CA LEU A 84 -12.34 11.75 -9.85
C LEU A 84 -13.64 11.55 -9.07
N ARG A 85 -13.58 10.67 -8.07
CA ARG A 85 -14.59 10.50 -7.02
C ARG A 85 -14.12 11.23 -5.77
N THR A 86 -14.77 12.33 -5.45
CA THR A 86 -14.50 13.20 -4.29
C THR A 86 -15.69 13.28 -3.33
N ASP A 87 -16.78 12.61 -3.68
CA ASP A 87 -18.06 12.60 -2.96
C ASP A 87 -18.09 11.57 -1.83
N LEU A 88 -17.26 10.53 -1.92
CA LEU A 88 -17.20 9.41 -0.99
C LEU A 88 -16.20 9.65 0.16
N THR A 89 -16.61 9.23 1.36
CA THR A 89 -15.67 9.01 2.47
C THR A 89 -14.87 7.73 2.25
N LEU A 90 -13.72 7.60 2.91
CA LEU A 90 -12.94 6.36 2.89
C LEU A 90 -13.76 5.16 3.36
N ARG A 91 -14.60 5.32 4.39
CA ARG A 91 -15.53 4.27 4.83
C ARG A 91 -16.46 3.84 3.70
N GLN A 92 -17.14 4.78 3.06
CA GLN A 92 -18.04 4.46 1.94
C GLN A 92 -17.30 3.79 0.78
N ALA A 93 -16.06 4.21 0.48
CA ALA A 93 -15.25 3.60 -0.57
C ALA A 93 -14.84 2.14 -0.23
N VAL A 94 -14.58 1.84 1.04
CA VAL A 94 -14.34 0.46 1.51
C VAL A 94 -15.65 -0.36 1.49
N ASP A 95 -16.75 0.20 2.00
CA ASP A 95 -18.04 -0.51 2.10
C ASP A 95 -18.59 -0.94 0.72
N ILE A 96 -18.36 -0.15 -0.33
CA ILE A 96 -18.76 -0.50 -1.71
C ILE A 96 -17.72 -1.36 -2.45
N GLY A 97 -16.61 -1.72 -1.79
CA GLY A 97 -15.52 -2.52 -2.38
C GLY A 97 -14.67 -1.79 -3.42
N MET A 98 -14.70 -0.45 -3.45
CA MET A 98 -13.80 0.33 -4.32
C MET A 98 -12.36 0.26 -3.80
N ILE A 99 -12.19 0.41 -2.49
CA ILE A 99 -10.94 0.13 -1.78
C ILE A 99 -11.10 -1.24 -1.11
N ASN A 100 -10.18 -2.17 -1.37
CA ASN A 100 -10.37 -3.58 -1.05
C ASN A 100 -10.61 -3.85 0.46
N ASN A 101 -9.94 -3.13 1.36
CA ASN A 101 -10.06 -3.35 2.80
C ASN A 101 -9.74 -2.11 3.65
N GLU A 102 -10.08 -2.17 4.94
CA GLU A 102 -9.82 -1.07 5.88
C GLU A 102 -8.32 -0.81 6.09
N THR A 103 -7.45 -1.82 5.97
CA THR A 103 -5.99 -1.63 6.07
C THR A 103 -5.47 -0.72 4.96
N LEU A 104 -5.84 -0.97 3.70
CA LEU A 104 -5.53 -0.08 2.59
C LEU A 104 -6.12 1.32 2.80
N GLY A 105 -7.41 1.39 3.15
CA GLY A 105 -8.07 2.67 3.43
C GLY A 105 -7.38 3.46 4.54
N TYR A 106 -6.91 2.79 5.60
CA TYR A 106 -6.17 3.41 6.69
C TYR A 106 -4.87 4.03 6.20
N PHE A 107 -4.05 3.28 5.45
CA PHE A 107 -2.79 3.79 4.92
C PHE A 107 -3.00 4.89 3.86
N MET A 108 -4.05 4.82 3.03
CA MET A 108 -4.41 5.91 2.12
C MET A 108 -4.71 7.21 2.88
N GLY A 109 -5.56 7.14 3.91
CA GLY A 109 -5.90 8.29 4.75
C GLY A 109 -4.69 8.85 5.50
N ARG A 110 -3.85 7.99 6.09
CA ARG A 110 -2.63 8.42 6.79
C ARG A 110 -1.61 9.06 5.86
N THR A 111 -1.45 8.53 4.64
CA THR A 111 -0.58 9.11 3.61
C THR A 111 -1.07 10.49 3.18
N TYR A 112 -2.38 10.66 2.95
CA TYR A 112 -2.95 11.96 2.65
C TYR A 112 -2.64 13.00 3.74
N LEU A 113 -2.94 12.65 5.00
CA LEU A 113 -2.68 13.53 6.14
C LEU A 113 -1.19 13.87 6.29
N PHE A 114 -0.31 12.91 6.04
CA PHE A 114 1.14 13.12 6.08
C PHE A 114 1.60 14.10 4.99
N LEU A 115 1.16 13.90 3.75
CA LEU A 115 1.54 14.76 2.61
C LEU A 115 1.04 16.20 2.79
N VAL A 116 -0.23 16.36 3.21
CA VAL A 116 -0.79 17.69 3.50
C VAL A 116 -0.03 18.37 4.63
N LYS A 117 0.29 17.62 5.70
CA LYS A 117 1.11 18.15 6.81
C LYS A 117 2.54 18.52 6.38
N ALA A 118 3.10 17.82 5.40
CA ALA A 118 4.41 18.12 4.82
C ALA A 118 4.39 19.32 3.85
N GLY A 119 3.21 19.88 3.55
CA GLY A 119 3.04 21.10 2.73
C GLY A 119 2.59 20.86 1.30
N VAL A 120 2.20 19.63 0.93
CA VAL A 120 1.59 19.37 -0.38
C VAL A 120 0.15 19.87 -0.40
N ASP A 121 -0.23 20.62 -1.44
CA ASP A 121 -1.61 21.07 -1.61
C ASP A 121 -2.54 19.87 -1.86
N GLY A 122 -3.50 19.65 -0.96
CA GLY A 122 -4.47 18.57 -1.06
C GLY A 122 -5.37 18.65 -2.30
N GLN A 123 -5.53 19.83 -2.92
CA GLN A 123 -6.26 19.99 -4.20
C GLN A 123 -5.46 19.46 -5.39
N MET A 124 -4.14 19.38 -5.25
CA MET A 124 -3.20 18.89 -6.26
C MET A 124 -2.82 17.42 -6.02
N LEU A 125 -3.53 16.72 -5.15
CA LEU A 125 -3.35 15.28 -4.91
C LEU A 125 -4.49 14.48 -5.55
N ARG A 126 -4.18 13.25 -6.00
CA ARG A 126 -5.18 12.22 -6.30
C ARG A 126 -4.65 10.83 -5.97
N PHE A 127 -5.55 9.90 -5.71
CA PHE A 127 -5.24 8.49 -5.47
C PHE A 127 -5.69 7.71 -6.70
N ARG A 128 -4.76 7.26 -7.54
CA ARG A 128 -5.05 6.51 -8.76
C ARG A 128 -4.94 5.02 -8.51
N GLN A 129 -6.02 4.29 -8.75
CA GLN A 129 -5.99 2.83 -8.68
C GLN A 129 -5.24 2.27 -9.89
N HIS A 130 -4.44 1.23 -9.72
CA HIS A 130 -3.79 0.57 -10.85
C HIS A 130 -4.82 -0.10 -11.76
N LEU A 131 -4.58 -0.05 -13.08
CA LEU A 131 -5.33 -0.88 -14.01
C LEU A 131 -4.91 -2.35 -13.87
N LYS A 132 -5.81 -3.28 -14.19
CA LYS A 132 -5.52 -4.73 -14.24
C LYS A 132 -4.28 -5.08 -15.09
N SER A 133 -3.99 -4.30 -16.12
CA SER A 133 -2.80 -4.48 -16.98
C SER A 133 -1.50 -3.96 -16.36
N GLU A 134 -1.60 -3.05 -15.38
CA GLU A 134 -0.46 -2.45 -14.67
C GLU A 134 -0.16 -3.19 -13.36
N MET A 135 -1.19 -3.79 -12.77
CA MET A 135 -1.11 -4.53 -11.53
C MET A 135 -0.07 -5.65 -11.65
N ALA A 136 0.88 -5.69 -10.72
CA ALA A 136 1.78 -6.82 -10.62
C ALA A 136 0.94 -8.11 -10.46
N HIS A 137 1.36 -9.21 -11.08
CA HIS A 137 0.63 -10.48 -11.10
C HIS A 137 0.30 -11.07 -9.71
N TYR A 138 0.87 -10.51 -8.64
CA TYR A 138 0.67 -10.90 -7.25
C TYR A 138 -0.07 -9.86 -6.39
N ALA A 139 -0.33 -8.65 -6.90
CA ALA A 139 -1.01 -7.61 -6.15
C ALA A 139 -2.53 -7.83 -6.19
N CYS A 140 -3.22 -7.57 -5.08
CA CYS A 140 -4.68 -7.67 -4.96
C CYS A 140 -5.38 -6.35 -5.23
N ASP A 141 -4.76 -5.25 -4.82
CA ASP A 141 -5.19 -3.88 -5.07
C ASP A 141 -3.97 -2.96 -4.91
N CYS A 142 -3.90 -1.88 -5.68
CA CYS A 142 -2.78 -0.94 -5.63
C CYS A 142 -3.26 0.46 -5.97
N TRP A 143 -2.87 1.42 -5.14
CA TRP A 143 -3.21 2.83 -5.27
C TRP A 143 -1.95 3.69 -5.22
N ASP A 144 -1.75 4.47 -6.28
CA ASP A 144 -0.70 5.48 -6.34
C ASP A 144 -1.25 6.81 -5.87
N VAL A 145 -0.51 7.48 -4.98
CA VAL A 145 -0.74 8.88 -4.69
C VAL A 145 0.05 9.71 -5.70
N GLU A 146 -0.67 10.45 -6.52
CA GLU A 146 -0.11 11.31 -7.55
C GLU A 146 -0.28 12.78 -7.15
N ALA A 147 0.78 13.56 -7.36
CA ALA A 147 0.74 15.01 -7.23
C ALA A 147 0.72 15.67 -8.62
N LEU A 148 -0.11 16.70 -8.80
CA LEU A 148 -0.10 17.54 -9.99
C LEU A 148 1.04 18.55 -9.88
N ILE A 149 2.05 18.37 -10.71
CA ILE A 149 3.22 19.25 -10.80
C ILE A 149 3.38 19.78 -12.24
N SER A 150 4.42 20.58 -12.49
CA SER A 150 4.68 21.14 -13.83
C SER A 150 4.91 20.08 -14.93
N TYR A 151 5.21 18.84 -14.54
CA TYR A 151 5.37 17.69 -15.44
C TYR A 151 4.07 16.86 -15.61
N GLY A 152 2.96 17.30 -15.03
CA GLY A 152 1.69 16.57 -14.98
C GLY A 152 1.52 15.77 -13.69
N TRP A 153 0.57 14.85 -13.69
CA TRP A 153 0.33 13.93 -12.58
C TRP A 153 1.51 12.97 -12.44
N THR A 154 2.18 13.00 -11.29
CA THR A 154 3.36 12.20 -11.01
C THR A 154 3.19 11.44 -9.71
N GLU A 155 3.45 10.13 -9.75
CA GLU A 155 3.47 9.27 -8.57
C GLU A 155 4.51 9.78 -7.55
N ILE A 156 4.09 9.91 -6.30
CA ILE A 156 4.97 10.27 -5.18
C ILE A 156 4.92 9.26 -4.02
N VAL A 157 3.87 8.42 -3.95
CA VAL A 157 3.75 7.32 -2.98
C VAL A 157 2.96 6.16 -3.61
N GLY A 158 3.50 4.94 -3.57
CA GLY A 158 2.75 3.73 -3.92
C GLY A 158 2.20 3.03 -2.68
N ILE A 159 0.94 2.58 -2.72
CA ILE A 159 0.27 1.84 -1.64
C ILE A 159 -0.27 0.53 -2.24
N ALA A 160 0.41 -0.58 -1.97
CA ALA A 160 0.14 -1.87 -2.61
C ALA A 160 -0.22 -2.97 -1.61
N ASP A 161 -1.25 -3.75 -1.92
CA ASP A 161 -1.53 -5.04 -1.27
C ASP A 161 -0.92 -6.17 -2.10
N ARG A 162 0.21 -6.70 -1.63
CA ARG A 162 1.03 -7.71 -2.36
C ARG A 162 0.75 -9.15 -1.92
N SER A 163 -0.27 -9.38 -1.09
CA SER A 163 -0.50 -10.68 -0.44
C SER A 163 0.78 -11.22 0.22
N ALA A 164 1.02 -12.53 0.16
CA ALA A 164 2.21 -13.18 0.72
C ALA A 164 3.29 -13.50 -0.33
N TYR A 165 3.27 -12.85 -1.50
CA TYR A 165 4.15 -13.22 -2.62
C TYR A 165 5.63 -13.16 -2.25
N ASP A 166 6.09 -12.06 -1.66
CA ASP A 166 7.50 -11.84 -1.33
C ASP A 166 8.00 -12.86 -0.31
N LEU A 167 7.22 -13.10 0.75
CA LEU A 167 7.54 -14.11 1.77
C LEU A 167 7.57 -15.52 1.17
N THR A 168 6.61 -15.85 0.30
CA THR A 168 6.51 -17.15 -0.37
C THR A 168 7.70 -17.38 -1.31
N ALA A 169 8.05 -16.37 -2.12
CA ALA A 169 9.18 -16.43 -3.05
C ALA A 169 10.51 -16.62 -2.30
N HIS A 170 10.76 -15.81 -1.26
CA HIS A 170 11.96 -15.92 -0.44
C HIS A 170 12.02 -17.25 0.31
N SER A 171 10.90 -17.73 0.86
CA SER A 171 10.83 -19.01 1.55
C SER A 171 11.14 -20.18 0.61
N LYS A 172 10.54 -20.19 -0.59
CA LYS A 172 10.76 -21.23 -1.61
C LYS A 172 12.21 -21.29 -2.08
N ALA A 173 12.84 -20.13 -2.27
CA ALA A 173 14.22 -20.01 -2.72
C ALA A 173 15.23 -20.40 -1.63
N SER A 174 15.05 -19.89 -0.41
CA SER A 174 16.00 -20.10 0.70
C SER A 174 15.78 -21.40 1.47
N LYS A 175 14.64 -22.07 1.30
CA LYS A 175 14.18 -23.21 2.12
C LYS A 175 14.02 -22.88 3.61
N VAL A 176 13.91 -21.59 3.94
CA VAL A 176 13.61 -21.10 5.28
C VAL A 176 12.12 -20.80 5.40
N ASP A 177 11.50 -21.24 6.49
CA ASP A 177 10.09 -20.95 6.75
C ASP A 177 9.90 -19.48 7.17
N LEU A 178 9.05 -18.77 6.42
CA LEU A 178 8.73 -17.35 6.61
C LEU A 178 7.22 -17.16 6.83
N LYS A 179 6.64 -18.01 7.69
CA LYS A 179 5.22 -17.99 8.04
C LYS A 179 5.00 -17.50 9.47
N ALA A 180 3.80 -16.99 9.73
CA ALA A 180 3.29 -16.74 11.06
C ALA A 180 2.30 -17.83 11.46
N ASN A 181 2.18 -18.09 12.76
CA ASN A 181 1.19 -19.03 13.29
C ASN A 181 -0.07 -18.28 13.69
N TYR A 182 -1.23 -18.79 13.28
CA TYR A 182 -2.53 -18.29 13.71
C TYR A 182 -3.18 -19.33 14.63
N LYS A 183 -3.58 -18.89 15.83
CA LYS A 183 -4.23 -19.76 16.81
C LYS A 183 -5.74 -19.66 16.62
N PHE A 184 -6.39 -20.78 16.31
CA PHE A 184 -7.84 -20.88 16.31
C PHE A 184 -8.40 -20.97 17.75
N ASP A 185 -9.61 -20.46 17.95
CA ASP A 185 -10.32 -20.53 19.24
C ASP A 185 -10.60 -21.97 19.68
N HIS A 186 -10.88 -22.84 18.70
CA HIS A 186 -11.09 -24.27 18.88
C HIS A 186 -10.24 -25.05 17.87
N PRO A 187 -9.80 -26.27 18.22
CA PRO A 187 -9.15 -27.16 17.27
C PRO A 187 -10.02 -27.35 16.01
N ARG A 188 -9.40 -27.27 14.84
CA ARG A 188 -10.05 -27.51 13.55
C ARG A 188 -9.33 -28.67 12.86
N ASP A 189 -10.09 -29.63 12.37
CA ASP A 189 -9.58 -30.60 11.41
C ASP A 189 -9.41 -29.89 10.07
N MET A 190 -8.20 -29.92 9.53
CA MET A 190 -7.89 -29.38 8.21
C MET A 190 -7.87 -30.55 7.23
N GLU A 191 -8.83 -30.61 6.31
CA GLU A 191 -8.84 -31.57 5.18
C GLU A 191 -7.70 -31.31 4.20
#